data_AF-E4ZU23-F1
#
_entry.id   AF-E4ZU23-F1
#
_cell.length_a   1.000
_cell.length_b   1.000
_cell.length_c   1.000
_cell.angle_alpha   90.00
_cell.angle_beta   90.00
_cell.angle_gamma   90.00
#
_symmetry.space_group_name_H-M   'P 1'
#
loop_
_entity.id
_entity.type
_entity.pdbx_description
1 polymer ?
#
loop_
_entity_poly.entity_id
_entity_poly.type
_entity_poly.pdbx_seq_one_letter_code
_entity_poly.pdbx_strand_id
1 'polypeptide(L)'
;MDRSPGHHQRAGRWGFHGRGGTRSEYQANSGDSSEHLYQDYPTLMPSSNTQDATSTPEPGTTMPSDAPNTPIKQQSFFLLNDNQINKTFISRSSPLSSPSKPISRSSPSSRTHSLQQRPISASHNARARPVIRGGEKHWVYQQEAKIKIYGLPKTQWTRDVYLALSRYGNVFRIEMQLGSYDNNAWVIFQPPPFKTLPDKRIQVGNTWLKYDFVQPLFNSIQSPVNPSIRYYEFNILPAKAITFGPRVADMGMIAMQTINSSQGISLMLNLQRKELDLQFAFEVDGRTRRYRFRLPIALISQIYKIDGKYTGETNLVIPFDSPPQFFVQREEGEQLKDGTVNTSFSKNERIWNEWNTWFRVTDIMTSEICERLRKAPLMKHKDTALIDLGKHRGI
;
A
#
# COMPACT_ATOMS: atom_id res chain seq x y z
N MET A 1 -53.51 26.44 56.72
CA MET A 1 -52.38 26.88 57.57
C MET A 1 -51.10 26.32 56.98
N ASP A 2 -49.96 26.99 56.93
CA ASP A 2 -49.61 28.37 56.63
C ASP A 2 -48.10 28.31 56.35
N ARG A 3 -47.61 29.09 55.38
CA ARG A 3 -46.21 29.56 55.20
C ARG A 3 -45.11 28.63 54.61
N SER A 4 -44.87 28.86 53.30
CA SER A 4 -43.53 29.28 52.78
C SER A 4 -43.18 30.70 53.29
N PRO A 5 -41.97 31.30 53.15
CA PRO A 5 -40.92 31.05 52.12
C PRO A 5 -39.45 31.21 52.58
N GLY A 6 -38.50 30.99 51.65
CA GLY A 6 -37.09 31.34 51.86
C GLY A 6 -36.26 31.29 50.57
N HIS A 7 -36.29 32.39 49.82
CA HIS A 7 -35.44 32.68 48.65
C HIS A 7 -33.94 32.73 49.01
N HIS A 8 -33.09 32.16 48.15
CA HIS A 8 -31.81 32.79 47.82
C HIS A 8 -31.53 32.69 46.32
N GLN A 9 -31.66 33.85 45.67
CA GLN A 9 -31.03 34.15 44.38
C GLN A 9 -29.52 34.28 44.62
N ARG A 10 -28.69 33.65 43.77
CA ARG A 10 -27.32 34.11 43.56
C ARG A 10 -27.02 34.16 42.07
N ALA A 11 -27.05 35.38 41.57
CA ALA A 11 -26.53 35.76 40.27
C ALA A 11 -25.02 35.50 40.23
N GLY A 12 -24.57 34.70 39.27
CA GLY A 12 -23.17 34.45 38.96
C GLY A 12 -22.89 34.83 37.51
N ARG A 13 -22.79 36.14 37.28
CA ARG A 13 -22.39 36.78 36.02
C ARG A 13 -20.89 36.59 35.83
N TRP A 14 -20.49 35.63 34.99
CA TRP A 14 -19.12 35.56 34.45
C TRP A 14 -19.20 35.61 32.93
N GLY A 15 -18.91 36.78 32.39
CA GLY A 15 -18.53 36.95 31.00
C GLY A 15 -17.10 36.45 30.81
N PHE A 16 -16.89 35.62 29.80
CA PHE A 16 -15.57 35.46 29.20
C PHE A 16 -15.73 35.57 27.68
N HIS A 17 -15.39 36.77 27.20
CA HIS A 17 -14.97 36.98 25.83
C HIS A 17 -13.61 36.30 25.65
N GLY A 18 -13.56 35.29 24.78
CA GLY A 18 -12.34 34.56 24.42
C GLY A 18 -12.36 34.20 22.95
N ARG A 19 -12.46 35.24 22.10
CA ARG A 19 -12.32 35.16 20.65
C ARG A 19 -10.83 35.07 20.33
N GLY A 20 -10.32 33.86 20.13
CA GLY A 20 -8.93 33.60 19.74
C GLY A 20 -8.87 32.37 18.85
N GLY A 21 -9.14 32.56 17.56
CA GLY A 21 -8.97 31.52 16.56
C GLY A 21 -7.49 31.24 16.36
N THR A 22 -7.00 30.14 16.93
CA THR A 22 -5.76 29.52 16.47
C THR A 22 -6.11 28.59 15.33
N ARG A 23 -5.83 29.11 14.13
CA ARG A 23 -5.64 28.36 12.89
C ARG A 23 -4.61 27.26 13.19
N SER A 24 -5.06 26.04 13.43
CA SER A 24 -4.17 24.88 13.51
C SER A 24 -3.75 24.56 12.09
N GLU A 25 -2.63 25.16 11.69
CA GLU A 25 -1.85 24.68 10.55
C GLU A 25 -1.47 23.23 10.85
N TYR A 26 -1.95 22.31 10.01
CA TYR A 26 -1.42 20.96 9.96
C TYR A 26 0.03 21.05 9.48
N GLN A 27 0.95 21.27 10.42
CA GLN A 27 2.31 20.78 10.27
C GLN A 27 2.21 19.26 10.20
N ALA A 28 2.58 18.72 9.05
CA ALA A 28 2.98 17.33 8.93
C ALA A 28 4.09 17.12 9.96
N ASN A 29 3.78 16.47 11.07
CA ASN A 29 4.79 15.84 11.92
C ASN A 29 5.33 14.65 11.11
N SER A 30 6.29 14.94 10.24
CA SER A 30 7.44 14.07 10.03
C SER A 30 8.18 13.98 11.36
N GLY A 31 7.67 13.13 12.24
CA GLY A 31 8.39 12.62 13.40
C GLY A 31 9.43 11.63 12.92
N ASP A 32 10.42 12.16 12.20
CA ASP A 32 11.72 11.55 11.99
C ASP A 32 12.52 11.82 13.27
N SER A 33 12.30 10.97 14.25
CA SER A 33 13.11 10.88 15.47
C SER A 33 13.02 9.46 15.98
N SER A 34 13.39 8.51 15.12
CA SER A 34 14.05 7.30 15.60
C SER A 34 15.44 7.73 16.03
N GLU A 35 15.66 7.78 17.34
CA GLU A 35 17.00 7.75 17.91
C GLU A 35 17.75 6.60 17.25
N HIS A 36 18.70 6.99 16.41
CA HIS A 36 19.77 6.14 15.92
C HIS A 36 20.64 5.77 17.12
N LEU A 37 20.29 4.67 17.80
CA LEU A 37 21.30 3.89 18.50
C LEU A 37 22.05 3.09 17.45
N TYR A 38 23.18 3.67 17.06
CA TYR A 38 24.20 3.05 16.24
C TYR A 38 24.53 1.66 16.76
N GLN A 39 24.43 0.69 15.86
CA GLN A 39 25.34 -0.45 15.85
C GLN A 39 26.76 0.12 15.73
N ASP A 40 27.64 -0.25 16.66
CA ASP A 40 29.07 -0.03 16.54
C ASP A 40 29.58 -0.68 15.25
N TYR A 41 29.87 0.14 14.24
CA TYR A 41 30.60 -0.28 13.05
C TYR A 41 32.01 0.32 13.12
N PRO A 42 33.07 -0.52 13.07
CA PRO A 42 34.43 0.00 12.96
C PRO A 42 34.65 0.67 11.59
N THR A 43 35.29 1.84 11.62
CA THR A 43 35.74 2.57 10.42
C THR A 43 36.83 1.78 9.71
N LEU A 44 36.61 1.44 8.43
CA LEU A 44 37.61 0.76 7.60
C LEU A 44 38.59 1.78 7.01
N MET A 45 39.87 1.63 7.37
CA MET A 45 41.00 2.22 6.65
C MET A 45 41.31 1.38 5.40
N PRO A 46 41.74 1.97 4.28
CA PRO A 46 42.10 1.21 3.09
C PRO A 46 43.46 0.54 3.29
N SER A 47 43.49 -0.80 3.25
CA SER A 47 44.73 -1.54 3.03
C SER A 47 44.87 -1.84 1.54
N SER A 48 45.88 -1.25 0.92
CA SER A 48 46.36 -1.57 -0.42
C SER A 48 46.96 -2.98 -0.42
N ASN A 49 46.48 -3.86 -1.30
CA ASN A 49 47.30 -4.95 -1.80
C ASN A 49 46.98 -5.26 -3.26
N THR A 50 48.08 -5.35 -3.98
CA THR A 50 48.30 -5.55 -5.41
C THR A 50 48.20 -7.04 -5.76
N GLN A 51 48.16 -7.34 -7.08
CA GLN A 51 48.33 -8.64 -7.75
C GLN A 51 47.03 -9.46 -7.92
N ASP A 52 46.76 -10.13 -9.04
CA ASP A 52 47.47 -10.27 -10.30
C ASP A 52 46.47 -10.58 -11.42
N ALA A 53 46.84 -10.19 -12.64
CA ALA A 53 46.08 -10.38 -13.86
C ALA A 53 46.26 -11.80 -14.42
N THR A 54 45.16 -12.42 -14.87
CA THR A 54 45.23 -13.53 -15.83
C THR A 54 44.17 -13.36 -16.90
N SER A 55 44.66 -13.07 -18.10
CA SER A 55 43.95 -12.89 -19.36
C SER A 55 43.36 -14.20 -19.88
N THR A 56 42.22 -14.17 -20.57
CA THR A 56 41.69 -15.29 -21.36
C THR A 56 41.09 -14.73 -22.66
N PRO A 57 41.32 -15.36 -23.83
CA PRO A 57 41.10 -14.73 -25.13
C PRO A 57 39.67 -14.89 -25.67
N GLU A 58 39.22 -13.87 -26.40
CA GLU A 58 38.05 -13.88 -27.28
C GLU A 58 38.26 -14.74 -28.53
N PRO A 59 37.16 -15.20 -29.14
CA PRO A 59 37.06 -15.17 -30.59
C PRO A 59 35.82 -14.41 -31.05
N GLY A 60 36.06 -13.43 -31.93
CA GLY A 60 35.03 -12.63 -32.59
C GLY A 60 34.29 -13.39 -33.70
N THR A 61 33.09 -12.93 -34.02
CA THR A 61 32.48 -13.10 -35.34
C THR A 61 31.54 -11.91 -35.58
N THR A 62 31.90 -11.11 -36.58
CA THR A 62 31.16 -9.96 -37.09
C THR A 62 30.29 -10.41 -38.26
N MET A 63 28.99 -10.08 -38.28
CA MET A 63 28.15 -10.10 -39.50
C MET A 63 27.08 -9.00 -39.42
N PRO A 64 26.53 -8.56 -40.58
CA PRO A 64 26.19 -7.16 -40.82
C PRO A 64 24.75 -6.76 -40.49
N SER A 65 24.64 -5.47 -40.18
CA SER A 65 23.44 -4.65 -40.05
C SER A 65 22.85 -4.31 -41.42
N ASP A 66 21.53 -4.43 -41.59
CA ASP A 66 20.70 -3.45 -42.31
C ASP A 66 19.20 -3.85 -42.31
N ALA A 67 18.36 -3.02 -41.67
CA ALA A 67 17.03 -2.58 -42.15
C ALA A 67 16.25 -1.84 -41.03
N PRO A 68 15.68 -0.65 -41.28
CA PRO A 68 14.90 0.08 -40.29
C PRO A 68 13.46 -0.46 -40.22
N ASN A 69 13.14 -1.18 -39.15
CA ASN A 69 11.75 -1.54 -38.84
C ASN A 69 10.97 -0.28 -38.42
N THR A 70 10.09 0.19 -39.29
CA THR A 70 9.03 1.13 -38.91
C THR A 70 8.12 0.49 -37.85
N PRO A 71 7.79 1.17 -36.73
CA PRO A 71 6.96 0.58 -35.69
C PRO A 71 5.53 0.39 -36.21
N ILE A 72 5.14 -0.86 -36.41
CA ILE A 72 3.76 -1.27 -36.66
C ILE A 72 2.94 -0.91 -35.42
N LYS A 73 1.88 -0.11 -35.59
CA LYS A 73 0.90 0.16 -34.54
C LYS A 73 0.18 -1.16 -34.22
N GLN A 74 0.64 -1.86 -33.20
CA GLN A 74 -0.02 -3.07 -32.74
C GLN A 74 -1.24 -2.67 -31.89
N GLN A 75 -2.43 -2.88 -32.47
CA GLN A 75 -3.68 -2.88 -31.70
C GLN A 75 -3.76 -4.20 -30.95
N SER A 76 -3.91 -4.12 -29.62
CA SER A 76 -4.18 -5.28 -28.79
C SER A 76 -5.52 -5.10 -28.08
N PHE A 77 -6.33 -6.15 -28.10
CA PHE A 77 -7.52 -6.26 -27.27
C PHE A 77 -7.30 -7.38 -26.27
N PHE A 78 -7.84 -7.23 -25.06
CA PHE A 78 -7.92 -8.34 -24.12
C PHE A 78 -9.18 -8.24 -23.28
N LEU A 79 -9.70 -9.40 -22.88
CA LEU A 79 -10.76 -9.53 -21.90
C LEU A 79 -10.14 -9.58 -20.51
N LEU A 80 -10.63 -8.76 -19.59
CA LEU A 80 -10.34 -8.85 -18.16
C LEU A 80 -11.66 -8.96 -17.42
N ASN A 81 -11.93 -10.13 -16.83
CA ASN A 81 -13.20 -10.44 -16.16
C ASN A 81 -14.41 -10.09 -17.04
N ASP A 82 -14.45 -10.65 -18.25
CA ASP A 82 -15.50 -10.45 -19.27
C ASP A 82 -15.68 -9.02 -19.80
N ASN A 83 -14.79 -8.09 -19.45
CA ASN A 83 -14.78 -6.74 -20.00
C ASN A 83 -13.70 -6.60 -21.09
N GLN A 84 -14.09 -6.19 -22.30
CA GLN A 84 -13.17 -5.95 -23.41
C GLN A 84 -12.43 -4.62 -23.25
N ILE A 85 -11.11 -4.68 -23.17
CA ILE A 85 -10.22 -3.52 -23.12
C ILE A 85 -9.44 -3.46 -24.44
N ASN A 86 -9.70 -2.42 -25.23
CA ASN A 86 -8.98 -2.14 -26.48
C ASN A 86 -7.87 -1.12 -26.21
N LYS A 87 -6.61 -1.44 -26.53
CA LYS A 87 -5.49 -0.50 -26.43
C LYS A 87 -4.65 -0.50 -27.70
N THR A 88 -4.31 0.70 -28.16
CA THR A 88 -3.30 0.91 -29.21
C THR A 88 -2.02 1.35 -28.52
N PHE A 89 -0.96 0.55 -28.62
CA PHE A 89 0.35 0.95 -28.15
C PHE A 89 0.99 1.90 -29.17
N ILE A 90 1.45 3.07 -28.70
CA ILE A 90 2.25 4.00 -29.50
C ILE A 90 3.64 4.02 -28.88
N SER A 91 4.60 3.40 -29.56
CA SER A 91 6.00 3.43 -29.13
C SER A 91 6.50 4.87 -29.12
N ARG A 92 6.91 5.39 -27.96
CA ARG A 92 7.60 6.67 -27.86
C ARG A 92 9.09 6.42 -28.04
N SER A 93 9.61 6.69 -29.24
CA SER A 93 11.01 7.06 -29.41
C SER A 93 11.16 8.51 -28.95
N SER A 94 11.63 8.71 -27.72
CA SER A 94 12.02 10.04 -27.26
C SER A 94 13.54 10.03 -27.06
N PRO A 95 14.33 10.77 -27.84
CA PRO A 95 15.74 10.96 -27.54
C PRO A 95 15.86 11.74 -26.21
N LEU A 96 16.79 11.31 -25.36
CA LEU A 96 17.19 12.02 -24.14
C LEU A 96 17.67 13.43 -24.52
N SER A 97 16.78 14.42 -24.45
CA SER A 97 17.16 15.83 -24.46
C SER A 97 17.17 16.35 -23.02
N SER A 98 18.35 16.79 -22.59
CA SER A 98 18.64 17.36 -21.26
C SER A 98 17.67 18.48 -20.86
N PRO A 99 17.39 18.67 -19.56
CA PRO A 99 16.45 19.68 -19.09
C PRO A 99 17.02 21.10 -19.26
N SER A 100 16.31 21.94 -20.01
CA SER A 100 16.56 23.37 -20.10
C SER A 100 16.17 24.11 -18.81
N LYS A 101 16.99 25.13 -18.51
CA LYS A 101 17.05 26.01 -17.33
C LYS A 101 15.70 26.47 -16.74
N PRO A 102 15.61 26.67 -15.41
CA PRO A 102 14.43 27.24 -14.77
C PRO A 102 14.28 28.74 -15.09
N ILE A 103 13.08 29.11 -15.53
CA ILE A 103 12.66 30.50 -15.73
C ILE A 103 12.44 31.15 -14.37
N SER A 104 13.08 32.31 -14.20
CA SER A 104 13.02 33.21 -13.04
C SER A 104 11.60 33.69 -12.71
N ARG A 105 11.25 33.57 -11.42
CA ARG A 105 10.02 34.11 -10.82
C ARG A 105 10.04 35.63 -10.80
N SER A 106 8.94 36.23 -11.25
CA SER A 106 8.57 37.62 -10.98
C SER A 106 7.43 37.66 -9.95
N SER A 107 7.66 38.34 -8.83
CA SER A 107 6.65 38.94 -7.93
C SER A 107 6.92 40.46 -7.91
N PRO A 108 6.05 41.36 -7.39
CA PRO A 108 4.70 41.21 -6.83
C PRO A 108 3.67 42.23 -7.38
N SER A 109 2.37 42.06 -7.10
CA SER A 109 1.47 43.22 -7.04
C SER A 109 0.42 43.06 -5.96
N SER A 110 0.48 43.97 -4.99
CA SER A 110 -0.49 44.18 -3.92
C SER A 110 -1.83 44.64 -4.49
N ARG A 111 -2.94 43.98 -4.12
CA ARG A 111 -4.29 44.51 -4.30
C ARG A 111 -5.10 44.41 -3.01
N THR A 112 -5.15 45.57 -2.37
CA THR A 112 -6.30 46.28 -1.79
C THR A 112 -7.54 45.47 -1.41
N HIS A 113 -7.87 45.58 -0.12
CA HIS A 113 -9.12 45.18 0.51
C HIS A 113 -10.35 45.84 -0.13
N SER A 114 -11.34 45.03 -0.53
CA SER A 114 -12.73 45.46 -0.64
C SER A 114 -13.64 44.48 0.10
N LEU A 115 -14.37 45.01 1.07
CA LEU A 115 -15.47 44.37 1.79
C LEU A 115 -16.63 44.13 0.81
N GLN A 116 -17.00 42.86 0.59
CA GLN A 116 -18.23 42.50 -0.12
C GLN A 116 -18.98 41.39 0.61
N GLN A 117 -20.06 41.82 1.24
CA GLN A 117 -21.39 41.22 1.37
C GLN A 117 -21.54 39.69 1.24
N ARG A 118 -22.08 39.10 2.33
CA ARG A 118 -22.67 37.75 2.39
C ARG A 118 -23.84 37.59 1.42
N PRO A 119 -23.88 36.50 0.65
CA PRO A 119 -25.13 35.86 0.25
C PRO A 119 -25.40 34.66 1.16
N ILE A 120 -26.58 34.69 1.77
CA ILE A 120 -27.22 33.57 2.46
C ILE A 120 -27.83 32.68 1.37
N SER A 121 -27.89 31.37 1.64
CA SER A 121 -28.66 30.33 0.91
C SER A 121 -28.19 29.97 -0.52
N ALA A 122 -27.45 28.87 -0.63
CA ALA A 122 -27.48 28.02 -1.80
C ALA A 122 -27.50 26.55 -1.36
N SER A 123 -28.70 25.98 -1.50
CA SER A 123 -29.05 24.58 -1.65
C SER A 123 -27.89 23.61 -1.87
N HIS A 124 -27.88 22.55 -1.06
CA HIS A 124 -27.11 21.35 -1.28
C HIS A 124 -27.37 20.81 -2.69
N ASN A 125 -26.48 21.11 -3.63
CA ASN A 125 -26.26 20.29 -4.82
C ASN A 125 -25.66 18.96 -4.37
N ALA A 126 -26.46 18.14 -3.69
CA ALA A 126 -26.24 16.72 -3.58
C ALA A 126 -26.34 16.16 -5.00
N ARG A 127 -25.21 16.15 -5.71
CA ARG A 127 -25.07 15.45 -6.99
C ARG A 127 -25.68 14.07 -6.80
N ALA A 128 -26.81 13.83 -7.47
CA ALA A 128 -27.52 12.57 -7.44
C ALA A 128 -26.50 11.47 -7.76
N ARG A 129 -26.12 10.71 -6.73
CA ARG A 129 -25.18 9.62 -6.88
C ARG A 129 -25.92 8.52 -7.64
N PRO A 130 -25.32 7.93 -8.69
CA PRO A 130 -25.95 6.81 -9.37
C PRO A 130 -26.10 5.67 -8.36
N VAL A 131 -27.33 5.46 -7.89
CA VAL A 131 -27.71 4.29 -7.12
C VAL A 131 -27.87 3.17 -8.13
N ILE A 132 -26.80 2.41 -8.35
CA ILE A 132 -26.84 1.24 -9.23
C ILE A 132 -27.68 0.17 -8.54
N ARG A 133 -28.99 0.16 -8.83
CA ARG A 133 -29.89 -0.97 -8.57
C ARG A 133 -29.90 -1.85 -9.82
N GLY A 134 -29.18 -2.97 -9.80
CA GLY A 134 -29.31 -3.97 -10.86
C GLY A 134 -28.16 -4.97 -10.95
N GLY A 135 -28.45 -6.23 -10.60
CA GLY A 135 -27.92 -7.46 -11.22
C GLY A 135 -26.45 -7.81 -11.07
N GLU A 136 -25.53 -6.99 -11.60
CA GLU A 136 -24.11 -7.32 -11.70
C GLU A 136 -23.32 -6.16 -11.09
N LYS A 137 -22.98 -6.31 -9.81
CA LYS A 137 -22.12 -5.32 -9.14
C LYS A 137 -20.77 -5.33 -9.87
N HIS A 138 -20.44 -4.20 -10.51
CA HIS A 138 -19.14 -3.94 -11.13
C HIS A 138 -18.02 -4.47 -10.23
N TRP A 139 -17.07 -5.23 -10.80
CA TRP A 139 -16.04 -5.99 -10.06
C TRP A 139 -15.26 -5.17 -9.01
N VAL A 140 -15.13 -3.86 -9.20
CA VAL A 140 -14.57 -2.92 -8.21
C VAL A 140 -15.21 -3.03 -6.82
N TYR A 141 -16.53 -3.27 -6.75
CA TYR A 141 -17.26 -3.42 -5.48
C TYR A 141 -16.93 -4.73 -4.75
N GLN A 142 -16.21 -5.64 -5.41
CA GLN A 142 -15.75 -6.90 -4.83
C GLN A 142 -14.31 -6.79 -4.29
N GLN A 143 -13.66 -5.62 -4.41
CA GLN A 143 -12.29 -5.43 -3.94
C GLN A 143 -12.19 -5.05 -2.45
N GLU A 144 -13.21 -4.36 -1.92
CA GLU A 144 -13.24 -3.95 -0.52
C GLU A 144 -14.67 -3.94 0.03
N ALA A 145 -14.81 -4.15 1.33
CA ALA A 145 -16.06 -3.96 2.04
C ALA A 145 -15.86 -2.97 3.19
N LYS A 146 -16.70 -1.94 3.23
CA LYS A 146 -16.69 -0.95 4.30
C LYS A 146 -17.91 -1.13 5.18
N ILE A 147 -17.70 -1.20 6.49
CA ILE A 147 -18.76 -1.22 7.49
C ILE A 147 -18.62 -0.06 8.45
N LYS A 148 -19.74 0.36 9.04
CA LYS A 148 -19.79 1.31 10.14
C LYS A 148 -20.38 0.63 11.37
N ILE A 149 -19.63 0.67 12.48
CA ILE A 149 -20.03 0.18 13.79
C ILE A 149 -20.53 1.36 14.62
N TYR A 150 -21.64 1.18 15.33
CA TYR A 150 -22.27 2.21 16.13
C TYR A 150 -22.26 1.89 17.62
N GLY A 151 -22.17 2.94 18.46
CA GLY A 151 -22.35 2.81 19.91
C GLY A 151 -21.18 2.12 20.61
N LEU A 152 -19.97 2.25 20.07
CA LEU A 152 -18.77 1.66 20.64
C LEU A 152 -18.42 2.39 21.95
N PRO A 153 -18.29 1.69 23.09
CA PRO A 153 -17.89 2.30 24.36
C PRO A 153 -16.57 3.06 24.25
N LYS A 154 -16.42 4.16 24.99
CA LYS A 154 -15.18 4.98 24.97
C LYS A 154 -13.92 4.26 25.47
N THR A 155 -14.11 3.14 26.16
CA THR A 155 -13.01 2.27 26.62
C THR A 155 -12.49 1.37 25.51
N GLN A 156 -13.23 1.21 24.42
CA GLN A 156 -12.86 0.34 23.28
C GLN A 156 -12.25 1.15 22.15
N TRP A 157 -11.16 0.63 21.59
CA TRP A 157 -10.34 1.29 20.57
C TRP A 157 -10.07 0.37 19.36
N THR A 158 -9.19 0.82 18.46
CA THR A 158 -8.83 0.10 17.22
C THR A 158 -8.46 -1.35 17.47
N ARG A 159 -7.72 -1.65 18.55
CA ARG A 159 -7.33 -3.01 18.94
C ARG A 159 -8.53 -3.91 19.22
N ASP A 160 -9.50 -3.43 20.00
CA ASP A 160 -10.69 -4.22 20.35
C ASP A 160 -11.54 -4.51 19.11
N VAL A 161 -11.69 -3.51 18.25
CA VAL A 161 -12.39 -3.63 16.97
C VAL A 161 -11.67 -4.63 16.05
N TYR A 162 -10.33 -4.58 15.99
CA TYR A 162 -9.53 -5.51 15.19
C TYR A 162 -9.70 -6.95 15.67
N LEU A 163 -9.51 -7.20 16.98
CA LEU A 163 -9.65 -8.54 17.56
C LEU A 163 -11.05 -9.13 17.33
N ALA A 164 -12.08 -8.28 17.40
CA ALA A 164 -13.46 -8.70 17.14
C ALA A 164 -13.71 -9.09 15.68
N LEU A 165 -13.05 -8.43 14.73
CA LEU A 165 -13.38 -8.50 13.30
C LEU A 165 -12.39 -9.28 12.44
N SER A 166 -11.14 -9.45 12.85
CA SER A 166 -10.10 -10.18 12.11
C SER A 166 -10.49 -11.63 11.81
N ARG A 167 -11.32 -12.24 12.65
CA ARG A 167 -11.85 -13.60 12.42
C ARG A 167 -12.75 -13.74 11.18
N TYR A 168 -13.27 -12.64 10.64
CA TYR A 168 -14.17 -12.63 9.48
C TYR A 168 -13.47 -12.30 8.16
N GLY A 169 -12.29 -11.67 8.21
CA GLY A 169 -11.67 -11.07 7.04
C GLY A 169 -10.36 -10.38 7.35
N ASN A 170 -9.62 -10.02 6.32
CA ASN A 170 -8.45 -9.17 6.45
C ASN A 170 -8.89 -7.73 6.71
N VAL A 171 -8.77 -7.26 7.96
CA VAL A 171 -9.07 -5.87 8.31
C VAL A 171 -7.93 -4.99 7.80
N PHE A 172 -8.21 -4.18 6.79
CA PHE A 172 -7.23 -3.32 6.15
C PHE A 172 -7.05 -1.99 6.89
N ARG A 173 -8.15 -1.42 7.39
CA ARG A 173 -8.15 -0.13 8.08
C ARG A 173 -9.28 -0.01 9.08
N ILE A 174 -9.00 0.63 10.21
CA ILE A 174 -9.97 1.01 11.23
C ILE A 174 -9.84 2.51 11.47
N GLU A 175 -10.96 3.23 11.46
CA GLU A 175 -11.02 4.66 11.76
C GLU A 175 -12.10 4.95 12.79
N MET A 176 -11.67 5.41 13.96
CA MET A 176 -12.50 5.75 15.09
C MET A 176 -13.12 7.14 14.89
N GLN A 177 -14.45 7.21 14.97
CA GLN A 177 -15.20 8.45 15.00
C GLN A 177 -15.62 8.73 16.44
N LEU A 178 -14.95 9.67 17.10
CA LEU A 178 -15.25 10.03 18.48
C LEU A 178 -16.61 10.73 18.59
N GLY A 179 -17.40 10.32 19.58
CA GLY A 179 -18.69 10.96 19.89
C GLY A 179 -18.78 11.41 21.35
N SER A 180 -19.85 12.15 21.64
CA SER A 180 -20.06 12.72 22.98
C SER A 180 -20.30 11.65 24.04
N TYR A 181 -21.09 10.62 23.72
CA TYR A 181 -21.43 9.53 24.63
C TYR A 181 -20.67 8.25 24.25
N ASP A 182 -20.82 7.85 23.00
CA ASP A 182 -20.17 6.67 22.43
C ASP A 182 -19.34 7.04 21.20
N ASN A 183 -18.36 6.20 20.91
CA ASN A 183 -17.62 6.25 19.67
C ASN A 183 -18.37 5.46 18.57
N ASN A 184 -18.03 5.74 17.32
CA ASN A 184 -18.34 4.87 16.20
C ASN A 184 -17.02 4.44 15.56
N ALA A 185 -17.05 3.42 14.70
CA ALA A 185 -15.87 3.00 13.96
C ALA A 185 -16.21 2.68 12.51
N TRP A 186 -15.34 3.09 11.61
CA TRP A 186 -15.34 2.64 10.22
C TRP A 186 -14.31 1.53 10.08
N VAL A 187 -14.72 0.41 9.49
CA VAL A 187 -13.82 -0.71 9.25
C VAL A 187 -13.85 -1.04 7.77
N ILE A 188 -12.67 -1.19 7.18
CA ILE A 188 -12.48 -1.56 5.78
C ILE A 188 -11.82 -2.93 5.75
N PHE A 189 -12.46 -3.87 5.09
CA PHE A 189 -11.91 -5.18 4.75
C PHE A 189 -11.37 -5.17 3.32
N GLN A 190 -10.18 -5.73 3.12
CA GLN A 190 -9.59 -5.87 1.80
C GLN A 190 -8.83 -7.20 1.69
N PRO A 191 -9.30 -8.18 0.89
CA PRO A 191 -10.57 -8.19 0.15
C PRO A 191 -11.80 -8.20 1.10
N PRO A 192 -13.05 -8.19 0.58
CA PRO A 192 -14.24 -8.37 1.42
C PRO A 192 -14.13 -9.58 2.36
N PRO A 193 -14.85 -9.58 3.51
CA PRO A 193 -14.82 -10.67 4.48
C PRO A 193 -15.04 -12.04 3.83
N PHE A 194 -14.15 -12.99 4.11
CA PHE A 194 -14.29 -14.37 3.63
C PHE A 194 -15.30 -15.17 4.46
N LYS A 195 -15.65 -14.70 5.67
CA LYS A 195 -16.79 -15.20 6.43
C LYS A 195 -17.89 -14.15 6.49
N THR A 196 -19.13 -14.62 6.40
CA THR A 196 -20.32 -13.81 6.61
C THR A 196 -20.29 -13.19 8.00
N LEU A 197 -20.46 -11.88 8.07
CA LEU A 197 -20.65 -11.18 9.33
C LEU A 197 -22.02 -11.56 9.93
N PRO A 198 -22.13 -11.68 11.27
CA PRO A 198 -23.39 -12.00 11.93
C PRO A 198 -24.48 -10.97 11.60
N ASP A 199 -25.74 -11.39 11.55
CA ASP A 199 -26.84 -10.52 11.16
C ASP A 199 -26.99 -9.33 12.11
N LYS A 200 -26.77 -8.12 11.59
CA LYS A 200 -27.04 -6.80 12.21
C LYS A 200 -26.21 -6.43 13.45
N ARG A 201 -25.62 -7.39 14.17
CA ARG A 201 -24.85 -7.11 15.39
C ARG A 201 -23.54 -7.89 15.45
N ILE A 202 -22.48 -7.22 15.88
CA ILE A 202 -21.16 -7.80 16.15
C ILE A 202 -20.80 -7.63 17.62
N GLN A 203 -20.04 -8.57 18.16
CA GLN A 203 -19.53 -8.47 19.53
C GLN A 203 -18.14 -7.85 19.51
N VAL A 204 -17.96 -6.72 20.19
CA VAL A 204 -16.65 -6.08 20.43
C VAL A 204 -16.43 -6.02 21.93
N GLY A 205 -15.36 -6.69 22.40
CA GLY A 205 -15.19 -6.99 23.83
C GLY A 205 -16.43 -7.71 24.40
N ASN A 206 -17.05 -7.12 25.42
CA ASN A 206 -18.26 -7.67 26.07
C ASN A 206 -19.57 -7.02 25.58
N THR A 207 -19.53 -6.24 24.50
CA THR A 207 -20.67 -5.43 24.05
C THR A 207 -21.15 -5.85 22.66
N TRP A 208 -22.46 -5.99 22.49
CA TRP A 208 -23.10 -6.25 21.20
C TRP A 208 -23.48 -4.94 20.52
N LEU A 209 -22.89 -4.68 19.36
CA LEU A 209 -22.97 -3.41 18.65
C LEU A 209 -23.64 -3.58 17.30
N LYS A 210 -24.47 -2.61 16.92
CA LYS A 210 -25.04 -2.55 15.58
C LYS A 210 -23.95 -2.18 14.58
N TYR A 211 -23.99 -2.76 13.39
CA TYR A 211 -23.21 -2.28 12.26
C TYR A 211 -24.07 -2.19 10.99
N ASP A 212 -23.66 -1.34 10.05
CA ASP A 212 -24.24 -1.25 8.72
C ASP A 212 -23.13 -1.35 7.65
N PHE A 213 -23.41 -2.02 6.54
CA PHE A 213 -22.56 -1.95 5.35
C PHE A 213 -22.71 -0.58 4.70
N VAL A 214 -21.58 0.02 4.34
CA VAL A 214 -21.54 1.30 3.65
C VAL A 214 -20.86 1.10 2.32
N GLN A 215 -21.48 1.63 1.25
CA GLN A 215 -20.90 1.54 -0.07
C GLN A 215 -19.55 2.29 -0.08
N PRO A 216 -18.45 1.61 -0.45
CA PRO A 216 -17.17 2.28 -0.53
C PRO A 216 -17.19 3.36 -1.62
N LEU A 217 -16.45 4.44 -1.37
CA LEU A 217 -16.32 5.53 -2.33
C LEU A 217 -15.06 5.27 -3.14
N PHE A 218 -15.24 4.79 -4.36
CA PHE A 218 -14.14 4.62 -5.29
C PHE A 218 -13.88 5.93 -6.01
N ASN A 219 -12.67 6.43 -5.85
CA ASN A 219 -12.16 7.47 -6.73
C ASN A 219 -11.69 6.83 -8.04
N SER A 220 -11.68 7.65 -9.08
CA SER A 220 -11.16 7.26 -10.38
C SER A 220 -10.13 8.27 -10.86
N ILE A 221 -9.07 7.76 -11.49
CA ILE A 221 -7.99 8.54 -12.08
C ILE A 221 -8.14 8.48 -13.59
N GLN A 222 -8.04 9.63 -14.23
CA GLN A 222 -8.10 9.74 -15.68
C GLN A 222 -6.85 9.12 -16.31
N SER A 223 -7.02 8.34 -17.38
CA SER A 223 -5.91 7.76 -18.11
C SER A 223 -5.00 8.85 -18.69
N PRO A 224 -3.67 8.75 -18.53
CA PRO A 224 -2.75 9.74 -19.05
C PRO A 224 -2.61 9.67 -20.58
N VAL A 225 -2.97 8.53 -21.19
CA VAL A 225 -2.88 8.32 -22.65
C VAL A 225 -4.19 8.65 -23.35
N ASN A 226 -5.32 8.37 -22.70
CA ASN A 226 -6.64 8.63 -23.27
C ASN A 226 -7.57 9.25 -22.22
N PRO A 227 -7.76 10.58 -22.24
CA PRO A 227 -8.60 11.30 -21.28
C PRO A 227 -10.06 10.82 -21.19
N SER A 228 -10.59 10.11 -22.19
CA SER A 228 -11.95 9.56 -22.10
C SER A 228 -12.06 8.32 -21.21
N ILE A 229 -10.93 7.68 -20.89
CA ILE A 229 -10.87 6.48 -20.04
C ILE A 229 -10.53 6.88 -18.61
N ARG A 230 -11.24 6.29 -17.64
CA ARG A 230 -10.94 6.42 -16.21
C ARG A 230 -10.69 5.05 -15.60
N TYR A 231 -9.73 4.98 -14.69
CA TYR A 231 -9.38 3.78 -13.94
C TYR A 231 -9.70 3.97 -12.47
N TYR A 232 -10.12 2.93 -11.78
CA TYR A 232 -10.28 2.97 -10.33
C TYR A 232 -8.91 3.04 -9.65
N GLU A 233 -8.83 3.73 -8.51
CA GLU A 233 -7.57 3.92 -7.78
C GLU A 233 -6.91 2.59 -7.39
N PHE A 234 -7.71 1.57 -7.10
CA PHE A 234 -7.26 0.25 -6.71
C PHE A 234 -7.80 -0.80 -7.69
N ASN A 235 -6.94 -1.72 -8.09
CA ASN A 235 -7.29 -2.87 -8.91
C ASN A 235 -6.57 -4.09 -8.33
N ILE A 236 -7.32 -4.95 -7.63
CA ILE A 236 -6.78 -6.18 -7.02
C ILE A 236 -7.08 -7.36 -7.94
N LEU A 237 -6.03 -8.08 -8.32
CA LEU A 237 -6.08 -9.29 -9.12
C LEU A 237 -5.60 -10.47 -8.26
N PRO A 238 -6.40 -11.53 -8.09
CA PRO A 238 -5.92 -12.75 -7.47
C PRO A 238 -4.99 -13.50 -8.44
N ALA A 239 -3.98 -14.17 -7.90
CA ALA A 239 -3.07 -15.03 -8.64
C ALA A 239 -2.97 -16.41 -7.97
N LYS A 240 -2.72 -17.44 -8.78
CA LYS A 240 -2.53 -18.83 -8.32
C LYS A 240 -1.10 -19.09 -7.86
N ALA A 241 -0.15 -18.54 -8.61
CA ALA A 241 1.28 -18.71 -8.37
C ALA A 241 2.04 -17.41 -8.66
N ILE A 242 3.20 -17.27 -8.05
CA ILE A 242 4.21 -16.28 -8.42
C ILE A 242 5.56 -16.97 -8.59
N THR A 243 6.32 -16.58 -9.61
CA THR A 243 7.66 -17.06 -9.83
C THR A 243 8.65 -15.90 -9.86
N PHE A 244 9.76 -16.05 -9.15
CA PHE A 244 10.86 -15.11 -9.09
C PHE A 244 12.08 -15.69 -9.79
N GLY A 245 12.86 -14.82 -10.43
CA GLY A 245 14.04 -15.25 -11.16
C GLY A 245 14.78 -14.10 -11.85
N PRO A 246 16.10 -14.23 -12.08
CA PRO A 246 16.81 -13.29 -12.93
C PRO A 246 16.33 -13.40 -14.37
N ARG A 247 16.19 -12.24 -15.00
CA ARG A 247 15.95 -12.13 -16.44
C ARG A 247 17.19 -12.60 -17.19
N VAL A 248 17.02 -13.50 -18.14
CA VAL A 248 18.10 -13.98 -19.03
C VAL A 248 17.91 -13.54 -20.48
N ALA A 249 16.69 -13.15 -20.84
CA ALA A 249 16.34 -12.63 -22.16
C ALA A 249 15.15 -11.69 -22.02
N ASP A 250 14.74 -11.03 -23.10
CA ASP A 250 13.71 -10.00 -22.99
C ASP A 250 12.39 -10.50 -22.40
N MET A 251 11.99 -11.71 -22.77
CA MET A 251 10.80 -12.41 -22.28
C MET A 251 11.14 -13.70 -21.51
N GLY A 252 12.41 -13.89 -21.13
CA GLY A 252 12.89 -15.11 -20.48
C GLY A 252 13.47 -14.83 -19.11
N MET A 253 13.15 -15.69 -18.15
CA MET A 253 13.77 -15.70 -16.82
C MET A 253 14.14 -17.11 -16.40
N ILE A 254 15.17 -17.25 -15.57
CA ILE A 254 15.45 -18.51 -14.88
C ILE A 254 14.63 -18.50 -13.60
N ALA A 255 13.63 -19.39 -13.50
CA ALA A 255 12.85 -19.54 -12.27
C ALA A 255 13.76 -20.01 -11.12
N MET A 256 13.92 -19.18 -10.09
CA MET A 256 14.63 -19.54 -8.87
C MET A 256 13.67 -20.09 -7.82
N GLN A 257 12.54 -19.41 -7.65
CA GLN A 257 11.53 -19.79 -6.68
C GLN A 257 10.14 -19.59 -7.27
N THR A 258 9.32 -20.63 -7.18
CA THR A 258 7.88 -20.54 -7.47
C THR A 258 7.13 -20.73 -6.16
N ILE A 259 6.15 -19.87 -5.91
CA ILE A 259 5.28 -19.91 -4.74
C ILE A 259 3.87 -20.18 -5.25
N ASN A 260 3.30 -21.29 -4.80
CA ASN A 260 1.90 -21.62 -4.97
C ASN A 260 1.23 -21.42 -3.62
N SER A 261 0.20 -20.58 -3.52
CA SER A 261 -0.45 -20.27 -2.24
C SER A 261 -1.91 -20.69 -2.26
N SER A 262 -2.28 -21.59 -1.35
CA SER A 262 -3.68 -21.90 -1.07
C SER A 262 -4.38 -20.75 -0.33
N GLN A 263 -3.63 -19.93 0.40
CA GLN A 263 -4.12 -18.72 1.08
C GLN A 263 -4.31 -17.54 0.13
N GLY A 264 -4.05 -17.74 -1.16
CA GLY A 264 -4.13 -16.74 -2.21
C GLY A 264 -2.86 -15.92 -2.38
N ILE A 265 -2.67 -15.42 -3.60
CA ILE A 265 -1.73 -14.36 -3.93
C ILE A 265 -2.57 -13.21 -4.45
N SER A 266 -2.25 -11.98 -4.06
CA SER A 266 -2.93 -10.79 -4.57
C SER A 266 -1.93 -9.83 -5.18
N LEU A 267 -2.24 -9.35 -6.38
CA LEU A 267 -1.55 -8.27 -7.06
C LEU A 267 -2.48 -7.05 -7.08
N MET A 268 -2.09 -5.99 -6.39
CA MET A 268 -2.81 -4.74 -6.34
C MET A 268 -2.08 -3.67 -7.15
N LEU A 269 -2.74 -3.11 -8.15
CA LEU A 269 -2.34 -1.85 -8.77
C LEU A 269 -2.94 -0.69 -7.96
N ASN A 270 -2.06 0.08 -7.31
CA ASN A 270 -2.42 1.27 -6.56
C ASN A 270 -2.01 2.52 -7.34
N LEU A 271 -2.98 3.13 -8.03
CA LEU A 271 -2.74 4.31 -8.87
C LEU A 271 -2.55 5.59 -8.06
N GLN A 272 -3.05 5.64 -6.82
CA GLN A 272 -2.83 6.78 -5.93
C GLN A 272 -1.36 6.90 -5.52
N ARG A 273 -0.74 5.77 -5.15
CA ARG A 273 0.68 5.66 -4.79
C ARG A 273 1.59 5.43 -6.01
N LYS A 274 1.00 5.16 -7.18
CA LYS A 274 1.68 4.82 -8.44
C LYS A 274 2.62 3.62 -8.29
N GLU A 275 2.09 2.53 -7.75
CA GLU A 275 2.87 1.30 -7.50
C GLU A 275 2.05 0.03 -7.71
N LEU A 276 2.75 -1.08 -7.94
CA LEU A 276 2.25 -2.43 -7.77
C LEU A 276 2.61 -2.92 -6.36
N ASP A 277 1.62 -3.49 -5.66
CA ASP A 277 1.76 -4.14 -4.36
C ASP A 277 1.33 -5.59 -4.51
N LEU A 278 2.24 -6.52 -4.25
CA LEU A 278 1.97 -7.95 -4.37
C LEU A 278 2.12 -8.61 -3.01
N GLN A 279 1.12 -9.40 -2.60
CA GLN A 279 1.09 -10.08 -1.31
C GLN A 279 0.89 -11.58 -1.51
N PHE A 280 1.63 -12.35 -0.72
CA PHE A 280 1.60 -13.81 -0.77
C PHE A 280 1.97 -14.39 0.59
N ALA A 281 1.51 -15.60 0.87
CA ALA A 281 1.97 -16.39 2.00
C ALA A 281 3.13 -17.28 1.54
N PHE A 282 4.15 -17.42 2.39
CA PHE A 282 5.30 -18.28 2.13
C PHE A 282 5.77 -18.94 3.43
N GLU A 283 6.02 -20.24 3.37
CA GLU A 283 6.44 -21.05 4.50
C GLU A 283 7.96 -21.07 4.59
N VAL A 284 8.49 -20.66 5.73
CA VAL A 284 9.92 -20.70 6.05
C VAL A 284 10.06 -21.36 7.41
N ASP A 285 10.85 -22.43 7.49
CA ASP A 285 11.08 -23.22 8.71
C ASP A 285 9.79 -23.73 9.38
N GLY A 286 8.84 -24.24 8.58
CA GLY A 286 7.56 -24.73 9.10
C GLY A 286 6.61 -23.62 9.58
N ARG A 287 6.95 -22.34 9.34
CA ARG A 287 6.10 -21.20 9.71
C ARG A 287 5.68 -20.43 8.46
N THR A 288 4.39 -20.42 8.19
CA THR A 288 3.80 -19.61 7.13
C THR A 288 3.76 -18.15 7.55
N ARG A 289 4.37 -17.27 6.77
CA ARG A 289 4.34 -15.83 6.96
C ARG A 289 3.79 -15.14 5.73
N ARG A 290 3.16 -13.98 5.93
CA ARG A 290 2.74 -13.12 4.82
C ARG A 290 3.88 -12.20 4.42
N TYR A 291 4.18 -12.18 3.13
CA TYR A 291 5.16 -11.33 2.50
C TYR A 291 4.48 -10.37 1.55
N ARG A 292 5.10 -9.20 1.41
CA ARG A 292 4.64 -8.15 0.52
C ARG A 292 5.82 -7.60 -0.26
N PHE A 293 5.57 -7.39 -1.53
CA PHE A 293 6.48 -6.81 -2.51
C PHE A 293 5.87 -5.50 -3.00
N ARG A 294 6.66 -4.44 -3.09
CA ARG A 294 6.24 -3.15 -3.67
C ARG A 294 7.18 -2.73 -4.78
N LEU A 295 6.59 -2.39 -5.93
CA LEU A 295 7.29 -1.94 -7.12
C LEU A 295 6.64 -0.65 -7.65
N PRO A 296 7.31 0.51 -7.53
CA PRO A 296 6.87 1.73 -8.17
C PRO A 296 6.65 1.55 -9.68
N ILE A 297 5.55 2.07 -10.22
CA ILE A 297 5.21 1.97 -11.65
C ILE A 297 6.31 2.59 -12.52
N ALA A 298 7.01 3.60 -12.01
CA ALA A 298 8.13 4.24 -12.72
C ALA A 298 9.31 3.28 -12.99
N LEU A 299 9.42 2.17 -12.24
CA LEU A 299 10.44 1.14 -12.45
C LEU A 299 9.98 0.01 -13.40
N ILE A 300 8.72 0.08 -13.87
CA ILE A 300 8.13 -0.90 -14.77
C ILE A 300 8.19 -0.32 -16.17
N SER A 301 9.01 -0.93 -17.03
CA SER A 301 9.09 -0.55 -18.43
C SER A 301 7.94 -1.16 -19.23
N GLN A 302 7.70 -2.46 -19.04
CA GLN A 302 6.74 -3.25 -19.79
C GLN A 302 6.11 -4.32 -18.89
N ILE A 303 4.89 -4.73 -19.22
CA ILE A 303 4.24 -5.90 -18.63
C ILE A 303 3.78 -6.76 -19.79
N TYR A 304 4.25 -8.01 -19.84
CA TYR A 304 3.81 -8.96 -20.85
C TYR A 304 2.67 -9.80 -20.31
N LYS A 305 1.61 -9.94 -21.11
CA LYS A 305 0.53 -10.89 -20.87
C LYS A 305 0.76 -12.09 -21.78
N ILE A 306 0.86 -13.27 -21.20
CA ILE A 306 1.05 -14.53 -21.93
C ILE A 306 -0.16 -15.42 -21.63
N ASP A 307 -0.98 -15.64 -22.64
CA ASP A 307 -2.17 -16.49 -22.52
C ASP A 307 -1.79 -17.96 -22.77
N GLY A 308 -2.03 -18.80 -21.77
CA GLY A 308 -1.79 -20.24 -21.81
C GLY A 308 -2.83 -20.92 -22.69
N LYS A 309 -2.47 -21.21 -23.94
CA LYS A 309 -3.38 -21.79 -24.94
C LYS A 309 -4.07 -23.08 -24.49
N TYR A 310 -3.40 -23.89 -23.66
CA TYR A 310 -3.90 -25.20 -23.22
C TYR A 310 -4.51 -25.18 -21.82
N THR A 311 -4.04 -24.29 -20.94
CA THR A 311 -4.49 -24.23 -19.54
C THR A 311 -5.61 -23.22 -19.34
N GLY A 312 -5.80 -22.28 -20.28
CA GLY A 312 -6.67 -21.12 -20.12
C GLY A 312 -6.16 -20.12 -19.09
N GLU A 313 -4.94 -20.30 -18.58
CA GLU A 313 -4.36 -19.43 -17.56
C GLU A 313 -3.64 -18.26 -18.21
N THR A 314 -3.78 -17.07 -17.64
CA THR A 314 -3.03 -15.89 -18.04
C THR A 314 -1.83 -15.71 -17.11
N ASN A 315 -0.64 -15.62 -17.68
CA ASN A 315 0.58 -15.26 -16.98
C ASN A 315 0.89 -13.78 -17.22
N LEU A 316 1.27 -13.07 -16.16
CA LEU A 316 1.79 -11.71 -16.24
C LEU A 316 3.28 -11.74 -15.93
N VAL A 317 4.10 -11.28 -16.86
CA VAL A 317 5.55 -11.17 -16.70
C VAL A 317 5.90 -9.69 -16.56
N ILE A 318 6.51 -9.34 -15.43
CA ILE A 318 6.82 -7.96 -15.05
C ILE A 318 8.35 -7.83 -14.92
N PRO A 319 9.07 -7.52 -16.01
CA PRO A 319 10.49 -7.20 -15.94
C PRO A 319 10.70 -5.87 -15.19
N PHE A 320 11.75 -5.82 -14.37
CA PHE A 320 12.22 -4.59 -13.73
C PHE A 320 13.74 -4.68 -13.50
N ASP A 321 14.43 -3.55 -13.64
CA ASP A 321 15.90 -3.50 -13.55
C ASP A 321 16.39 -3.14 -12.14
N SER A 322 15.48 -2.68 -11.27
CA SER A 322 15.78 -2.25 -9.91
C SER A 322 15.08 -3.13 -8.88
N PRO A 323 15.74 -3.47 -7.77
CA PRO A 323 15.16 -4.34 -6.77
C PRO A 323 13.92 -3.68 -6.14
N PRO A 324 12.84 -4.45 -5.96
CA PRO A 324 11.63 -4.00 -5.29
C PRO A 324 11.84 -3.89 -3.78
N GLN A 325 10.87 -3.28 -3.10
CA GLN A 325 10.85 -3.25 -1.64
C GLN A 325 10.10 -4.45 -1.10
N PHE A 326 10.73 -5.19 -0.19
CA PHE A 326 10.13 -6.35 0.45
C PHE A 326 9.78 -6.08 1.90
N PHE A 327 8.67 -6.67 2.33
CA PHE A 327 8.13 -6.57 3.66
C PHE A 327 7.65 -7.92 4.15
N VAL A 328 7.77 -8.16 5.44
CA VAL A 328 7.16 -9.30 6.14
C VAL A 328 6.11 -8.78 7.11
N GLN A 329 4.97 -9.44 7.17
CA GLN A 329 3.94 -9.14 8.16
C GLN A 329 4.33 -9.81 9.48
N ARG A 330 4.30 -9.04 10.58
CA ARG A 330 4.43 -9.60 11.93
C ARG A 330 3.06 -9.81 12.55
N GLU A 331 2.95 -10.89 13.31
CA GLU A 331 1.71 -11.20 14.01
C GLU A 331 1.59 -10.39 15.30
N GLU A 332 0.37 -10.04 15.66
CA GLU A 332 0.09 -9.41 16.95
C GLU A 332 0.39 -10.43 18.07
N GLY A 333 1.24 -10.06 19.03
CA GLY A 333 1.65 -10.98 20.09
C GLY A 333 2.95 -11.75 19.81
N GLU A 334 3.55 -11.62 18.63
CA GLU A 334 4.81 -12.29 18.29
C GLU A 334 5.94 -11.82 19.23
N GLN A 335 6.62 -12.76 19.89
CA GLN A 335 7.81 -12.45 20.70
C GLN A 335 8.99 -12.12 19.80
N LEU A 336 9.57 -10.95 20.03
CA LEU A 336 10.74 -10.46 19.32
C LEU A 336 12.02 -10.92 20.03
N LYS A 337 13.14 -10.84 19.30
CA LYS A 337 14.46 -11.30 19.76
C LYS A 337 14.99 -10.53 20.98
N ASP A 338 14.46 -9.34 21.22
CA ASP A 338 14.76 -8.50 22.38
C ASP A 338 13.85 -8.81 23.59
N GLY A 339 12.97 -9.82 23.50
CA GLY A 339 12.01 -10.19 24.53
C GLY A 339 10.75 -9.33 24.55
N THR A 340 10.63 -8.33 23.67
CA THR A 340 9.41 -7.53 23.55
C THR A 340 8.34 -8.27 22.74
N VAL A 341 7.08 -7.86 22.90
CA VAL A 341 5.96 -8.42 22.16
C VAL A 341 5.57 -7.45 21.05
N ASN A 342 5.52 -7.94 19.80
CA ASN A 342 5.08 -7.15 18.66
C ASN A 342 3.63 -6.74 18.83
N THR A 343 3.37 -5.43 18.78
CA THR A 343 2.03 -4.88 18.71
C THR A 343 1.97 -3.77 17.67
N SER A 344 0.94 -3.80 16.84
CA SER A 344 0.67 -2.74 15.86
C SER A 344 -0.26 -1.65 16.39
N PHE A 345 -0.68 -1.75 17.65
CA PHE A 345 -1.68 -0.87 18.26
C PHE A 345 -1.05 0.05 19.30
N SER A 346 -1.45 1.32 19.27
CA SER A 346 -1.16 2.27 20.34
C SER A 346 -2.36 2.43 21.27
N LYS A 347 -2.11 2.78 22.54
CA LYS A 347 -3.18 3.16 23.47
C LYS A 347 -3.92 4.37 22.89
N ASN A 348 -5.24 4.25 22.71
CA ASN A 348 -6.10 5.32 22.18
C ASN A 348 -5.83 5.72 20.71
N GLU A 349 -5.31 4.80 19.90
CA GLU A 349 -5.13 5.03 18.47
C GLU A 349 -6.48 5.28 17.77
N ARG A 350 -6.59 6.39 17.03
CA ARG A 350 -7.81 6.72 16.28
C ARG A 350 -7.86 6.07 14.91
N ILE A 351 -6.72 5.83 14.29
CA ILE A 351 -6.63 5.26 12.95
C ILE A 351 -5.58 4.17 13.02
N TRP A 352 -6.00 2.94 12.74
CA TRP A 352 -5.11 1.81 12.56
C TRP A 352 -5.15 1.36 11.11
N ASN A 353 -3.99 1.02 10.54
CA ASN A 353 -3.89 0.48 9.19
C ASN A 353 -3.12 -0.82 9.22
N GLU A 354 -3.50 -1.79 8.38
CA GLU A 354 -2.78 -3.05 8.22
C GLU A 354 -1.31 -2.80 7.89
N TRP A 355 -0.98 -1.72 7.17
CA TRP A 355 0.39 -1.30 6.88
C TRP A 355 1.28 -1.25 8.13
N ASN A 356 0.74 -0.91 9.30
CA ASN A 356 1.47 -0.85 10.57
C ASN A 356 2.01 -2.21 11.03
N THR A 357 1.54 -3.32 10.45
CA THR A 357 2.01 -4.68 10.72
C THR A 357 3.15 -5.15 9.80
N TRP A 358 3.53 -4.34 8.81
CA TRP A 358 4.51 -4.71 7.78
C TRP A 358 5.87 -4.09 8.06
N PHE A 359 6.90 -4.94 8.08
CA PHE A 359 8.27 -4.54 8.38
C PHE A 359 9.16 -4.80 7.17
N ARG A 360 9.98 -3.80 6.81
CA ARG A 360 10.91 -3.92 5.69
C ARG A 360 11.93 -5.03 5.98
N VAL A 361 12.17 -5.88 4.99
CA VAL A 361 13.20 -6.91 5.02
C VAL A 361 14.06 -6.80 3.77
N THR A 362 15.34 -7.09 3.90
CA THR A 362 16.29 -7.14 2.77
C THR A 362 16.48 -8.54 2.24
N ASP A 363 16.25 -9.56 3.07
CA ASP A 363 16.54 -10.94 2.73
C ASP A 363 15.51 -11.85 3.41
N ILE A 364 15.09 -12.91 2.72
CA ILE A 364 14.30 -14.00 3.31
C ILE A 364 15.27 -15.17 3.54
N MET A 365 15.49 -15.49 4.80
CA MET A 365 16.47 -16.48 5.23
C MET A 365 15.81 -17.49 6.18
N THR A 366 16.26 -18.74 6.13
CA THR A 366 15.91 -19.73 7.14
C THR A 366 16.58 -19.40 8.47
N SER A 367 16.04 -19.93 9.55
CA SER A 367 16.53 -19.78 10.91
C SER A 367 17.94 -20.35 11.05
N GLU A 368 18.21 -21.48 10.39
CA GLU A 368 19.54 -22.08 10.31
C GLU A 368 20.56 -21.13 9.64
N ILE A 369 20.19 -20.55 8.50
CA ILE A 369 21.04 -19.59 7.79
C ILE A 369 21.26 -18.34 8.66
N CYS A 370 20.21 -17.83 9.32
CA CYS A 370 20.32 -16.70 10.23
C CYS A 370 21.29 -16.99 11.38
N GLU A 371 21.22 -18.17 12.00
CA GLU A 371 22.12 -18.57 13.09
C GLU A 371 23.57 -18.73 12.60
N ARG A 372 23.75 -19.28 11.40
CA ARG A 372 25.07 -19.39 10.78
C ARG A 372 25.67 -18.00 10.51
N LEU A 373 24.89 -17.08 9.94
CA LEU A 373 25.33 -15.73 9.61
C LEU A 373 25.64 -14.88 10.84
N ARG A 374 24.96 -15.13 11.97
CA ARG A 374 25.27 -14.47 13.25
C ARG A 374 26.63 -14.85 13.81
N LYS A 375 27.05 -16.10 13.58
CA LYS A 375 28.32 -16.64 14.06
C LYS A 375 29.46 -16.43 13.08
N ALA A 376 29.13 -16.29 11.80
CA ALA A 376 30.11 -16.04 10.76
C ALA A 376 30.65 -14.61 10.88
N PRO A 377 31.96 -14.38 10.62
CA PRO A 377 32.49 -13.04 10.41
C PRO A 377 31.64 -12.32 9.35
N LEU A 378 31.57 -10.98 9.42
CA LEU A 378 30.93 -10.09 8.46
C LEU A 378 31.61 -10.17 7.08
N MET A 379 31.59 -11.34 6.47
CA MET A 379 32.00 -11.60 5.09
C MET A 379 30.75 -11.59 4.20
N LYS A 380 30.99 -11.37 2.91
CA LYS A 380 29.96 -11.20 1.90
C LYS A 380 29.31 -12.55 1.56
N HIS A 381 28.41 -13.04 2.42
CA HIS A 381 27.70 -14.32 2.28
C HIS A 381 26.61 -14.26 1.20
N LYS A 382 27.01 -14.10 -0.06
CA LYS A 382 26.11 -13.86 -1.19
C LYS A 382 25.27 -15.09 -1.57
N ASP A 383 25.76 -16.29 -1.31
CA ASP A 383 25.19 -17.52 -1.87
C ASP A 383 24.28 -18.28 -0.88
N THR A 384 23.90 -17.64 0.23
CA THR A 384 23.16 -18.32 1.31
C THR A 384 21.71 -17.90 1.45
N ALA A 385 21.24 -16.87 0.74
CA ALA A 385 19.85 -16.43 0.84
C ALA A 385 18.92 -17.36 0.04
N LEU A 386 17.75 -17.70 0.61
CA LEU A 386 16.73 -18.48 -0.08
C LEU A 386 16.12 -17.67 -1.23
N ILE A 387 15.91 -16.37 -0.98
CA ILE A 387 15.56 -15.38 -2.00
C ILE A 387 16.44 -14.15 -1.72
N ASP A 388 17.45 -13.91 -2.57
CA ASP A 388 18.22 -12.67 -2.57
C ASP A 388 17.37 -11.57 -3.22
N LEU A 389 17.01 -10.56 -2.43
CA LEU A 389 16.10 -9.49 -2.85
C LEU A 389 16.83 -8.27 -3.40
N GLY A 390 18.13 -8.39 -3.65
CA GLY A 390 18.94 -7.41 -4.35
C GLY A 390 19.83 -6.60 -3.43
N LYS A 391 21.04 -7.10 -3.21
CA LYS A 391 22.23 -6.24 -3.15
C LYS A 391 22.74 -6.05 -4.57
N HIS A 392 22.31 -4.98 -5.23
CA HIS A 392 22.80 -4.65 -6.57
C HIS A 392 24.33 -4.47 -6.54
N ARG A 393 25.01 -5.16 -7.46
CA ARG A 393 26.42 -4.91 -7.76
C ARG A 393 26.46 -3.59 -8.55
N GLY A 394 27.07 -2.55 -7.99
CA GLY A 394 27.81 -1.63 -8.84
C GLY A 394 28.96 -2.47 -9.42
N ILE A 395 28.82 -2.90 -10.68
CA ILE A 395 29.93 -3.42 -11.46
C ILE A 395 30.74 -2.22 -11.93
#